data_AF-A0A1E1L9E4-F1
#
_entry.id   AF-A0A1E1L9E4-F1
#
_cell.length_a   1.000
_cell.length_b   1.000
_cell.length_c   1.000
_cell.angle_alpha   90.00
_cell.angle_beta   90.00
_cell.angle_gamma   90.00
#
_symmetry.space_group_name_H-M   'P 1'
#
loop_
_entity.id
_entity.type
_entity.pdbx_description
1 polymer ?
#
loop_
_entity_poly.entity_id
_entity_poly.type
_entity_poly.pdbx_seq_one_letter_code
_entity_poly.pdbx_strand_id
1 'polypeptide(L)'
;MAGLALRKRFTCFGRLPLEIRLMIWERALPGPRLVNIRQRPTRKTLLDYMEEKDYDLPSQNDHDETDGSEEGIRAWNNLSLELSVAQDLPVPFYEARLFGLSSDSPTPPMTFVCWESYRVVSRYYTKAFACMGSSPGTYFDFDVDTLYIHDARFAFHINYIRNLENILDGLTGVFKITDVENAARVQKLAIAITGCPRDRELKDLIDGLLEVFGGVKEISLIVGDHNNGHTLMNTHHLDDIEFECIIDPISFDAAIRQYHQCRNSTLRRKVQQVRIPIHYKAKQVAHVVEAWEAKRESSGSKERRRLPKIEAKILVTPRAVRDLGRAVALYNTALRDHEQKMRMDREAAGFCTDDALSDDDF
;
A
#
# COMPACT_ATOMS: atom_id res chain seq x y z
N MET A 1 17.05 27.11 -31.88
CA MET A 1 16.78 25.65 -31.87
C MET A 1 15.37 25.38 -31.36
N ALA A 2 14.37 25.50 -32.23
CA ALA A 2 12.96 25.26 -31.92
C ALA A 2 12.46 24.14 -32.84
N GLY A 3 12.75 22.89 -32.47
CA GLY A 3 12.41 21.74 -33.27
C GLY A 3 12.52 20.48 -32.43
N LEU A 4 11.37 20.04 -31.90
CA LEU A 4 11.02 18.66 -31.48
C LEU A 4 9.88 18.69 -30.44
N ALA A 5 8.72 19.26 -30.78
CA ALA A 5 7.48 18.99 -30.05
C ALA A 5 6.23 19.38 -30.88
N LEU A 6 6.15 18.92 -32.14
CA LEU A 6 4.84 18.78 -32.77
C LEU A 6 4.09 17.69 -31.99
N ARG A 7 3.38 18.11 -30.94
CA ARG A 7 2.48 17.26 -30.16
C ARG A 7 1.54 16.58 -31.15
N LYS A 8 1.72 15.29 -31.39
CA LYS A 8 0.76 14.45 -32.11
C LYS A 8 -0.54 14.46 -31.30
N ARG A 9 -1.43 15.41 -31.55
CA ARG A 9 -2.79 15.39 -31.02
C ARG A 9 -3.55 14.33 -31.81
N PHE A 10 -4.18 13.39 -31.12
CA PHE A 10 -5.08 12.44 -31.76
C PHE A 10 -6.36 13.19 -32.17
N THR A 11 -6.32 13.85 -33.33
CA THR A 11 -7.39 14.73 -33.84
C THR A 11 -8.69 13.99 -34.14
N CYS A 12 -8.63 12.67 -34.30
CA CYS A 12 -9.79 11.82 -34.56
C CYS A 12 -10.58 11.48 -33.30
N PHE A 13 -10.07 11.73 -32.08
CA PHE A 13 -10.75 11.31 -30.85
C PHE A 13 -12.19 11.81 -30.80
N GLY A 14 -12.41 13.11 -31.01
CA GLY A 14 -13.75 13.71 -30.96
C GLY A 14 -14.68 13.31 -32.12
N ARG A 15 -14.16 12.62 -33.15
CA ARG A 15 -14.96 12.10 -34.27
C ARG A 15 -15.45 10.67 -34.04
N LEU A 16 -14.98 10.00 -32.99
CA LEU A 16 -15.42 8.66 -32.64
C LEU A 16 -16.83 8.72 -32.00
N PRO A 17 -17.66 7.67 -32.21
CA PRO A 17 -18.91 7.51 -31.48
C PRO A 17 -18.68 7.61 -29.97
N LEU A 18 -19.69 8.12 -29.24
CA LEU A 18 -19.58 8.36 -27.80
C LEU A 18 -19.18 7.10 -27.03
N GLU A 19 -19.75 5.96 -27.41
CA GLU A 19 -19.51 4.66 -26.79
C GLU A 19 -18.03 4.29 -26.85
N ILE A 20 -17.41 4.46 -28.02
CA ILE A 20 -15.98 4.16 -28.22
C ILE A 20 -15.11 5.13 -27.41
N ARG A 21 -15.49 6.41 -27.33
CA ARG A 21 -14.75 7.40 -26.53
C ARG A 21 -14.80 7.08 -25.04
N LEU A 22 -15.97 6.66 -24.54
CA LEU A 22 -16.14 6.22 -23.16
C LEU A 22 -15.34 4.93 -22.89
N MET A 23 -15.37 3.94 -23.77
CA MET A 23 -14.56 2.74 -23.65
C MET A 23 -13.05 3.05 -23.62
N ILE A 24 -12.59 4.01 -24.43
CA ILE A 24 -11.19 4.45 -24.40
C ILE A 24 -10.86 5.08 -23.03
N TRP A 25 -11.73 5.95 -22.50
CA TRP A 25 -11.52 6.55 -21.19
C TRP A 25 -11.52 5.52 -20.06
N GLU A 26 -12.44 4.56 -20.06
CA GLU A 26 -12.49 3.46 -19.09
C GLU A 26 -11.22 2.59 -19.16
N ARG A 27 -10.72 2.31 -20.36
CA ARG A 27 -9.46 1.58 -20.54
C ARG A 27 -8.21 2.41 -20.24
N ALA A 28 -8.32 3.73 -20.22
CA ALA A 28 -7.24 4.66 -19.90
C ALA A 28 -7.20 5.03 -18.41
N LEU A 29 -8.15 4.55 -17.60
CA LEU A 29 -8.06 4.65 -16.15
C LEU A 29 -6.76 4.00 -15.65
N PRO A 30 -6.15 4.53 -14.59
CA PRO A 30 -4.97 3.90 -14.04
C PRO A 30 -5.31 2.47 -13.61
N GLY A 31 -4.38 1.54 -13.84
CA GLY A 31 -4.48 0.19 -13.30
C GLY A 31 -4.35 0.18 -11.77
N PRO A 32 -4.20 -0.99 -11.13
CA PRO A 32 -4.04 -1.08 -9.68
C PRO A 32 -2.92 -0.19 -9.15
N ARG A 33 -3.26 0.71 -8.21
CA ARG A 33 -2.29 1.61 -7.59
C ARG A 33 -2.12 1.26 -6.12
N LEU A 34 -0.91 1.52 -5.64
CA LEU A 34 -0.63 1.58 -4.21
C LEU A 34 -0.88 3.00 -3.73
N VAL A 35 -1.98 3.21 -2.99
CA VAL A 35 -2.39 4.53 -2.51
C VAL A 35 -1.93 4.70 -1.09
N ASN A 36 -0.91 5.51 -0.87
CA ASN A 36 -0.41 5.78 0.48
C ASN A 36 -1.26 6.85 1.17
N ILE A 37 -1.40 6.75 2.50
CA ILE A 37 -1.97 7.84 3.30
C ILE A 37 -0.96 8.29 4.36
N ARG A 38 -0.93 9.60 4.62
CA ARG A 38 -0.13 10.23 5.65
C ARG A 38 -0.94 11.28 6.40
N GLN A 39 -0.66 11.40 7.68
CA GLN A 39 -1.19 12.48 8.50
C GLN A 39 -0.48 13.80 8.10
N ARG A 40 -1.26 14.88 7.99
CA ARG A 40 -0.72 16.23 7.73
C ARG A 40 -1.47 17.26 8.56
N PRO A 41 -0.76 18.26 9.12
CA PRO A 41 -1.41 19.36 9.80
C PRO A 41 -2.22 20.16 8.77
N THR A 42 -3.47 20.43 9.12
CA THR A 42 -4.35 21.31 8.37
C THR A 42 -4.05 22.77 8.75
N ARG A 43 -4.65 23.70 8.03
CA ARG A 43 -4.60 25.13 8.42
C ARG A 43 -5.51 25.45 9.59
N LYS A 44 -6.48 24.59 9.87
CA LYS A 44 -7.51 24.80 10.89
C LYS A 44 -6.95 24.43 12.27
N THR A 45 -7.06 25.32 13.22
CA THR A 45 -6.71 25.05 14.62
C THR A 45 -7.87 24.36 15.34
N LEU A 46 -7.57 23.83 16.53
CA LEU A 46 -8.61 23.29 17.38
C LEU A 46 -9.61 24.38 17.79
N LEU A 47 -9.12 25.58 18.13
CA LEU A 47 -9.96 26.74 18.43
C LEU A 47 -10.92 27.05 17.28
N ASP A 48 -10.42 27.17 16.04
CA ASP A 48 -11.26 27.43 14.86
C ASP A 48 -12.35 26.34 14.68
N TYR A 49 -12.06 25.10 15.07
CA TYR A 49 -13.02 24.00 14.99
C TYR A 49 -14.09 24.08 16.07
N MET A 50 -13.70 24.48 17.28
CA MET A 50 -14.61 24.61 18.40
C MET A 50 -15.55 25.79 18.22
N GLU A 51 -15.03 26.92 17.73
CA GLU A 51 -15.84 28.08 17.33
C GLU A 51 -16.84 27.73 16.22
N GLU A 52 -16.43 26.96 15.19
CA GLU A 52 -17.38 26.55 14.12
C GLU A 52 -18.49 25.62 14.62
N LYS A 53 -18.22 24.85 15.68
CA LYS A 53 -19.18 23.89 16.25
C LYS A 53 -20.02 24.48 17.38
N ASP A 54 -19.87 25.78 17.66
CA ASP A 54 -20.52 26.47 18.78
C ASP A 54 -20.29 25.73 20.12
N TYR A 55 -19.09 25.17 20.33
CA TYR A 55 -18.73 24.63 21.64
C TYR A 55 -18.38 25.77 22.58
N ASP A 56 -19.07 25.84 23.72
CA ASP A 56 -18.71 26.77 24.79
C ASP A 56 -17.32 26.42 25.32
N LEU A 57 -16.30 27.22 24.95
CA LEU A 57 -14.99 27.09 25.55
C LEU A 57 -15.09 27.50 27.03
N PRO A 58 -14.57 26.70 27.97
CA PRO A 58 -14.48 27.15 29.35
C PRO A 58 -13.64 28.44 29.41
N SER A 59 -14.19 29.47 30.05
CA SER A 59 -13.50 30.73 30.33
C SER A 59 -12.11 30.41 30.91
N GLN A 60 -11.07 30.97 30.30
CA GLN A 60 -9.68 30.73 30.70
C GLN A 60 -9.36 31.24 32.12
N ASN A 61 -10.29 31.95 32.77
CA ASN A 61 -10.03 32.72 33.98
C ASN A 61 -10.83 32.35 35.22
N ASP A 62 -11.83 31.48 35.18
CA ASP A 62 -12.71 31.31 36.34
C ASP A 62 -12.66 29.89 36.89
N HIS A 63 -12.03 29.76 38.06
CA HIS A 63 -11.92 28.53 38.82
C HIS A 63 -13.25 28.03 39.40
N ASP A 64 -14.39 28.70 39.17
CA ASP A 64 -15.61 28.38 39.94
C ASP A 64 -16.95 28.32 39.21
N GLU A 65 -17.14 28.75 37.95
CA GLU A 65 -18.44 28.59 37.27
C GLU A 65 -18.28 28.26 35.78
N THR A 66 -18.62 27.02 35.41
CA THR A 66 -18.55 26.52 34.02
C THR A 66 -19.88 26.77 33.32
N ASP A 67 -20.06 27.95 32.74
CA ASP A 67 -21.25 28.36 31.96
C ASP A 67 -21.33 27.72 30.55
N GLY A 68 -20.80 26.51 30.38
CA GLY A 68 -20.84 25.77 29.12
C GLY A 68 -21.83 24.61 29.15
N SER A 69 -22.39 24.24 28.00
CA SER A 69 -23.16 23.00 27.89
C SER A 69 -22.34 21.80 28.40
N GLU A 70 -22.95 20.92 29.20
CA GLU A 70 -22.25 19.75 29.74
C GLU A 70 -21.61 18.87 28.64
N GLU A 71 -22.22 18.84 27.45
CA GLU A 71 -21.70 18.13 26.28
C GLU A 71 -20.44 18.78 25.71
N GLY A 72 -20.42 20.12 25.62
CA GLY A 72 -19.24 20.87 25.20
C GLY A 72 -18.07 20.71 26.18
N ILE A 73 -18.34 20.75 27.49
CA ILE A 73 -17.32 20.54 28.54
C ILE A 73 -16.77 19.11 28.50
N ARG A 74 -17.62 18.09 28.30
CA ARG A 74 -17.18 16.70 28.15
C ARG A 74 -16.35 16.50 26.88
N ALA A 75 -16.78 17.06 25.74
CA ALA A 75 -16.04 17.01 24.50
C ALA A 75 -14.68 17.71 24.63
N TRP A 76 -14.64 18.86 25.30
CA TRP A 76 -13.43 19.61 25.64
C TRP A 76 -12.46 18.79 26.49
N ASN A 77 -12.93 18.20 27.59
CA ASN A 77 -12.08 17.42 28.50
C ASN A 77 -11.52 16.17 27.82
N ASN A 78 -12.32 15.45 27.03
CA ASN A 78 -11.86 14.27 26.30
C ASN A 78 -10.81 14.64 25.24
N LEU A 79 -11.07 15.69 24.48
CA LEU A 79 -10.19 16.17 23.42
C LEU A 79 -8.88 16.74 23.97
N SER A 80 -8.96 17.50 25.07
CA SER A 80 -7.79 18.03 25.79
C SER A 80 -6.96 16.90 26.38
N LEU A 81 -7.59 15.86 26.96
CA LEU A 81 -6.88 14.71 27.52
C LEU A 81 -6.16 13.92 26.41
N GLU A 82 -6.87 13.57 25.34
CA GLU A 82 -6.29 12.82 24.22
C GLU A 82 -5.19 13.61 23.50
N LEU A 83 -5.35 14.93 23.32
CA LEU A 83 -4.31 15.79 22.75
C LEU A 83 -3.13 15.96 23.71
N SER A 84 -3.35 16.13 25.03
CA SER A 84 -2.26 16.24 26.02
C SER A 84 -1.41 14.98 26.11
N VAL A 85 -2.01 13.79 25.95
CA VAL A 85 -1.29 12.51 25.88
C VAL A 85 -0.49 12.39 24.58
N ALA A 86 -1.00 12.96 23.49
CA ALA A 86 -0.32 12.98 22.20
C ALA A 86 0.80 14.03 22.12
N GLN A 87 0.83 15.05 22.99
CA GLN A 87 1.59 16.27 22.76
C GLN A 87 2.41 16.72 23.98
N ASP A 88 3.73 16.48 23.94
CA ASP A 88 4.72 17.37 24.56
C ASP A 88 4.81 18.68 23.71
N LEU A 89 3.70 19.40 23.51
CA LEU A 89 3.70 20.61 22.68
C LEU A 89 4.26 21.81 23.46
N PRO A 90 5.14 22.61 22.83
CA PRO A 90 5.56 23.91 23.37
C PRO A 90 4.53 25.04 23.15
N VAL A 91 3.32 24.73 22.65
CA VAL A 91 2.25 25.70 22.36
C VAL A 91 0.99 25.36 23.15
N PRO A 92 0.15 26.36 23.50
CA PRO A 92 -1.14 26.09 24.12
C PRO A 92 -1.99 25.16 23.22
N PHE A 93 -2.61 24.13 23.80
CA PHE A 93 -3.29 23.08 23.05
C PHE A 93 -4.45 23.57 22.16
N TYR A 94 -5.08 24.71 22.47
CA TYR A 94 -6.14 25.31 21.64
C TYR A 94 -5.60 25.92 20.33
N GLU A 95 -4.32 26.29 20.28
CA GLU A 95 -3.63 26.70 19.05
C GLU A 95 -3.06 25.51 18.25
N ALA A 96 -3.23 24.29 18.76
CA ALA A 96 -2.80 23.09 18.05
C ALA A 96 -3.57 22.96 16.73
N ARG A 97 -2.83 22.68 15.65
CA ARG A 97 -3.43 22.45 14.33
C ARG A 97 -4.13 21.09 14.31
N LEU A 98 -5.33 21.04 13.74
CA LEU A 98 -6.01 19.79 13.44
C LEU A 98 -5.28 19.04 12.31
N PHE A 99 -5.56 17.76 12.19
CA PHE A 99 -4.93 16.89 11.19
C PHE A 99 -5.92 16.35 10.17
N GLY A 100 -5.44 16.20 8.96
CA GLY A 100 -6.12 15.49 7.89
C GLY A 100 -5.25 14.37 7.34
N LEU A 101 -5.89 13.43 6.66
CA LEU A 101 -5.19 12.44 5.86
C LEU A 101 -4.99 12.97 4.45
N SER A 102 -3.76 12.84 3.95
CA SER A 102 -3.39 13.18 2.58
C SER A 102 -2.65 12.01 1.95
N SER A 103 -2.75 11.90 0.63
CA SER A 103 -2.02 10.91 -0.15
C SER A 103 -0.99 11.58 -1.03
N ASP A 104 0.15 10.93 -1.23
CA ASP A 104 1.14 11.35 -2.23
C ASP A 104 0.83 10.78 -3.61
N SER A 105 -0.10 9.82 -3.68
CA SER A 105 -0.56 9.28 -4.94
C SER A 105 -1.24 10.38 -5.76
N PRO A 106 -0.78 10.63 -7.00
CA PRO A 106 -1.34 11.69 -7.81
C PRO A 106 -2.81 11.41 -8.10
N THR A 107 -3.58 12.48 -8.20
CA THR A 107 -4.94 12.40 -8.75
C THR A 107 -4.89 11.69 -10.10
N PRO A 108 -5.82 10.75 -10.41
CA PRO A 108 -5.82 10.05 -11.68
C PRO A 108 -5.63 11.05 -12.84
N PRO A 109 -4.62 10.89 -13.72
CA PRO A 109 -4.29 11.91 -14.72
C PRO A 109 -5.47 12.28 -15.63
N MET A 110 -6.41 11.34 -15.80
CA MET A 110 -7.63 11.49 -16.59
C MET A 110 -8.66 12.45 -15.96
N THR A 111 -8.54 12.78 -14.68
CA THR A 111 -9.51 13.63 -13.96
C THR A 111 -9.64 15.02 -14.60
N PHE A 112 -8.55 15.59 -15.12
CA PHE A 112 -8.50 16.98 -15.58
C PHE A 112 -8.36 17.12 -17.10
N VAL A 113 -8.59 16.06 -17.87
CA VAL A 113 -8.42 16.10 -19.34
C VAL A 113 -9.61 16.77 -20.03
N CYS A 114 -10.82 16.29 -19.76
CA CYS A 114 -12.08 16.85 -20.28
C CYS A 114 -13.26 16.36 -19.44
N TRP A 115 -14.46 16.89 -19.70
CA TRP A 115 -15.67 16.53 -18.96
C TRP A 115 -16.06 15.05 -19.09
N GLU A 116 -15.85 14.42 -20.25
CA GLU A 116 -16.15 12.99 -20.44
C GLU A 116 -15.24 12.12 -19.60
N SER A 117 -13.95 12.42 -19.64
CA SER A 117 -12.92 11.75 -18.85
C SER A 117 -13.18 11.91 -17.35
N TYR A 118 -13.55 13.11 -16.91
CA TYR A 118 -13.96 13.37 -15.53
C TYR A 118 -15.17 12.53 -15.13
N ARG A 119 -16.22 12.48 -15.95
CA ARG A 119 -17.42 11.65 -15.68
C ARG A 119 -17.10 10.16 -15.56
N VAL A 120 -16.13 9.66 -16.34
CA VAL A 120 -15.67 8.28 -16.20
C VAL A 120 -14.92 8.12 -14.88
N VAL A 121 -13.93 8.97 -14.58
CA VAL A 121 -13.16 8.89 -13.33
C VAL A 121 -14.06 8.95 -12.09
N SER A 122 -15.03 9.87 -12.05
CA SER A 122 -15.95 10.02 -10.91
C SER A 122 -16.87 8.84 -10.65
N ARG A 123 -16.99 7.89 -11.59
CA ARG A 123 -17.75 6.64 -11.37
C ARG A 123 -16.96 5.60 -10.59
N TYR A 124 -15.63 5.59 -10.73
CA TYR A 124 -14.74 4.59 -10.15
C TYR A 124 -14.00 5.13 -8.92
N TYR A 125 -13.49 6.35 -9.02
CA TYR A 125 -12.70 6.98 -7.96
C TYR A 125 -13.56 7.90 -7.09
N THR A 126 -13.52 7.64 -5.78
CA THR A 126 -14.17 8.48 -4.77
C THR A 126 -13.09 9.20 -3.96
N LYS A 127 -13.33 10.45 -3.57
CA LYS A 127 -12.50 11.13 -2.56
C LYS A 127 -12.87 10.60 -1.18
N ALA A 128 -11.94 9.96 -0.50
CA ALA A 128 -12.16 9.28 0.78
C ALA A 128 -11.20 9.74 1.88
N PHE A 129 -11.44 9.23 3.09
CA PHE A 129 -10.60 9.36 4.30
C PHE A 129 -10.62 10.76 4.91
N ALA A 130 -11.81 11.33 5.11
CA ALA A 130 -11.98 12.55 5.89
C ALA A 130 -11.71 12.29 7.38
N CYS A 131 -11.17 13.30 8.06
CA CYS A 131 -10.94 13.33 9.50
C CYS A 131 -11.65 14.55 10.11
N MET A 132 -11.60 14.66 11.44
CA MET A 132 -12.15 15.82 12.14
C MET A 132 -11.56 17.14 11.59
N GLY A 133 -12.43 18.05 11.15
CA GLY A 133 -12.03 19.34 10.60
C GLY A 133 -11.31 19.29 9.25
N SER A 134 -11.29 18.14 8.56
CA SER A 134 -10.61 17.96 7.28
C SER A 134 -11.53 17.36 6.21
N SER A 135 -11.47 17.89 4.98
CA SER A 135 -12.18 17.34 3.82
C SER A 135 -11.41 16.15 3.22
N PRO A 136 -12.10 15.14 2.65
CA PRO A 136 -11.44 14.01 2.02
C PRO A 136 -10.63 14.47 0.80
N GLY A 137 -9.33 14.19 0.80
CA GLY A 137 -8.39 14.62 -0.23
C GLY A 137 -7.94 13.52 -1.20
N THR A 138 -8.12 12.25 -0.82
CA THR A 138 -7.49 11.11 -1.50
C THR A 138 -8.44 10.44 -2.47
N TYR A 139 -8.12 10.43 -3.77
CA TYR A 139 -8.88 9.68 -4.77
C TYR A 139 -8.54 8.19 -4.73
N PHE A 140 -9.52 7.37 -4.38
CA PHE A 140 -9.35 5.94 -4.18
C PHE A 140 -10.42 5.14 -4.92
N ASP A 141 -10.00 4.04 -5.57
CA ASP A 141 -10.88 3.01 -6.14
C ASP A 141 -10.87 1.79 -5.21
N PHE A 142 -12.02 1.48 -4.62
CA PHE A 142 -12.14 0.44 -3.58
C PHE A 142 -12.00 -1.00 -4.09
N ASP A 143 -12.17 -1.22 -5.40
CA ASP A 143 -12.09 -2.55 -6.00
C ASP A 143 -10.68 -2.85 -6.50
N VAL A 144 -10.01 -1.83 -7.05
CA VAL A 144 -8.73 -2.00 -7.74
C VAL A 144 -7.55 -1.58 -6.86
N ASP A 145 -7.61 -0.42 -6.21
CA ASP A 145 -6.48 0.16 -5.47
C ASP A 145 -6.22 -0.59 -4.14
N THR A 146 -4.96 -0.52 -3.69
CA THR A 146 -4.53 -1.03 -2.39
C THR A 146 -4.16 0.15 -1.50
N LEU A 147 -4.77 0.24 -0.32
CA LEU A 147 -4.45 1.28 0.66
C LEU A 147 -3.13 0.91 1.36
N TYR A 148 -2.14 1.79 1.31
CA TYR A 148 -0.84 1.59 1.93
C TYR A 148 -0.68 2.47 3.17
N ILE A 149 -0.39 1.82 4.29
CA ILE A 149 -0.20 2.45 5.60
C ILE A 149 1.23 2.18 6.07
N HIS A 150 1.90 3.25 6.49
CA HIS A 150 3.27 3.20 6.97
C HIS A 150 3.40 4.01 8.26
N ASP A 151 3.92 3.39 9.32
CA ASP A 151 4.12 3.96 10.67
C ASP A 151 4.78 5.36 10.68
N ALA A 152 5.87 5.55 9.95
CA ALA A 152 6.60 6.82 9.86
C ALA A 152 5.75 7.98 9.30
N ARG A 153 4.60 7.69 8.65
CA ARG A 153 3.69 8.71 8.10
C ARG A 153 2.63 9.19 9.10
N PHE A 154 2.61 8.61 10.31
CA PHE A 154 1.71 8.95 11.41
C PHE A 154 2.47 9.46 12.66
N ALA A 155 3.82 9.50 12.61
CA ALA A 155 4.67 9.86 13.75
C ALA A 155 4.81 11.38 14.01
N PHE A 156 3.85 12.22 13.61
CA PHE A 156 3.98 13.69 13.72
C PHE A 156 3.97 14.21 15.17
N HIS A 157 3.53 13.40 16.13
CA HIS A 157 3.38 13.81 17.53
C HIS A 157 4.08 12.94 18.57
N ILE A 158 4.30 11.66 18.29
CA ILE A 158 4.94 10.74 19.24
C ILE A 158 6.44 10.76 18.99
N ASN A 159 7.15 11.62 19.72
CA ASN A 159 8.58 11.87 19.55
C ASN A 159 9.48 10.70 20.00
N TYR A 160 8.93 9.61 20.52
CA TYR A 160 9.74 8.62 21.23
C TYR A 160 9.88 7.25 20.60
N ILE A 161 8.97 6.73 19.77
CA ILE A 161 9.19 5.39 19.20
C ILE A 161 8.50 5.23 17.82
N ARG A 162 9.26 4.80 16.81
CA ARG A 162 8.72 4.36 15.50
C ARG A 162 8.07 2.98 15.68
N ASN A 163 6.86 2.97 16.23
CA ASN A 163 6.11 1.76 16.51
C ASN A 163 4.86 1.67 15.64
N LEU A 164 4.36 0.43 15.49
CA LEU A 164 3.09 0.13 14.83
C LEU A 164 1.89 0.79 15.54
N GLU A 165 2.01 1.07 16.85
CA GLU A 165 0.99 1.75 17.66
C GLU A 165 0.66 3.15 17.10
N ASN A 166 1.66 3.86 16.54
CA ASN A 166 1.44 5.18 15.91
C ASN A 166 0.40 5.16 14.79
N ILE A 167 0.22 4.00 14.12
CA ILE A 167 -0.80 3.85 13.08
C ILE A 167 -2.20 3.91 13.70
N LEU A 168 -2.42 3.18 14.79
CA LEU A 168 -3.72 3.18 15.46
C LEU A 168 -3.98 4.53 16.12
N ASP A 169 -2.99 5.10 16.79
CA ASP A 169 -3.11 6.42 17.42
C ASP A 169 -3.48 7.50 16.39
N GLY A 170 -2.88 7.44 15.19
CA GLY A 170 -3.17 8.36 14.09
C GLY A 170 -4.50 8.11 13.35
N LEU A 171 -5.21 7.02 13.65
CA LEU A 171 -6.46 6.62 12.99
C LEU A 171 -7.64 6.44 13.97
N THR A 172 -7.40 6.59 15.26
CA THR A 172 -8.38 6.44 16.34
C THR A 172 -8.37 7.68 17.26
N GLY A 173 -9.24 7.72 18.28
CA GLY A 173 -9.40 8.89 19.16
C GLY A 173 -9.74 10.17 18.39
N VAL A 174 -9.08 11.28 18.75
CA VAL A 174 -9.17 12.61 18.10
C VAL A 174 -8.91 12.57 16.59
N PHE A 175 -8.04 11.67 16.13
CA PHE A 175 -7.63 11.57 14.72
C PHE A 175 -8.47 10.57 13.93
N LYS A 176 -9.56 10.06 14.53
CA LYS A 176 -10.45 9.09 13.90
C LYS A 176 -10.95 9.54 12.54
N ILE A 177 -10.94 8.60 11.60
CA ILE A 177 -11.58 8.77 10.30
C ILE A 177 -13.09 8.97 10.51
N THR A 178 -13.60 10.13 10.12
CA THR A 178 -15.03 10.47 10.20
C THR A 178 -15.80 9.85 9.03
N ASP A 179 -15.11 9.60 7.92
CA ASP A 179 -15.64 8.95 6.72
C ASP A 179 -15.69 7.41 6.87
N VAL A 180 -16.49 6.95 7.84
CA VAL A 180 -16.59 5.52 8.20
C VAL A 180 -17.15 4.68 7.05
N GLU A 181 -18.07 5.23 6.26
CA GLU A 181 -18.68 4.51 5.12
C GLU A 181 -17.64 4.16 4.05
N ASN A 182 -16.80 5.11 3.66
CA ASN A 182 -15.75 4.83 2.68
C ASN A 182 -14.60 4.03 3.28
N ALA A 183 -14.23 4.24 4.55
CA ALA A 183 -13.25 3.40 5.22
C ALA A 183 -13.70 1.92 5.24
N ALA A 184 -14.97 1.65 5.53
CA ALA A 184 -15.53 0.31 5.50
C ALA A 184 -15.59 -0.32 4.09
N ARG A 185 -15.43 0.46 3.01
CA ARG A 185 -15.41 -0.06 1.63
C ARG A 185 -14.02 -0.53 1.20
N VAL A 186 -12.96 -0.23 1.95
CA VAL A 186 -11.58 -0.62 1.60
C VAL A 186 -11.44 -2.13 1.65
N GLN A 187 -11.09 -2.75 0.51
CA GLN A 187 -10.95 -4.20 0.39
C GLN A 187 -9.52 -4.70 0.54
N LYS A 188 -8.53 -3.93 0.07
CA LYS A 188 -7.11 -4.30 0.05
C LYS A 188 -6.30 -3.32 0.87
N LEU A 189 -5.58 -3.85 1.86
CA LEU A 189 -4.75 -3.09 2.76
C LEU A 189 -3.30 -3.59 2.68
N ALA A 190 -2.33 -2.68 2.67
CA ALA A 190 -0.91 -2.98 2.75
C ALA A 190 -0.31 -2.23 3.93
N ILE A 191 0.44 -2.93 4.79
CA ILE A 191 0.97 -2.39 6.04
C ILE A 191 2.49 -2.51 6.05
N ALA A 192 3.20 -1.41 6.22
CA ALA A 192 4.66 -1.39 6.34
C ALA A 192 5.13 -1.87 7.72
N ILE A 193 5.95 -2.93 7.75
CA ILE A 193 6.61 -3.42 8.96
C ILE A 193 8.08 -2.98 8.93
N THR A 194 8.34 -1.79 9.49
CA THR A 194 9.66 -1.18 9.57
C THR A 194 10.54 -1.86 10.63
N GLY A 195 9.97 -2.20 11.79
CA GLY A 195 10.65 -2.86 12.92
C GLY A 195 10.55 -4.39 12.94
N CYS A 196 10.93 -4.99 14.08
CA CYS A 196 10.62 -6.38 14.44
C CYS A 196 9.50 -6.35 15.49
N PRO A 197 8.23 -6.24 15.09
CA PRO A 197 7.14 -6.15 16.06
C PRO A 197 7.02 -7.44 16.84
N ARG A 198 6.65 -7.34 18.12
CA ARG A 198 6.25 -8.53 18.89
C ARG A 198 4.92 -9.06 18.34
N ASP A 199 4.71 -10.37 18.39
CA ASP A 199 3.49 -11.01 17.86
C ASP A 199 2.20 -10.38 18.37
N ARG A 200 2.19 -9.99 19.65
CA ARG A 200 1.06 -9.32 20.29
C ARG A 200 0.77 -7.96 19.66
N GLU A 201 1.80 -7.15 19.41
CA GLU A 201 1.66 -5.81 18.81
C GLU A 201 1.08 -5.91 17.40
N LEU A 202 1.54 -6.89 16.61
CA LEU A 202 1.02 -7.10 15.25
C LEU A 202 -0.44 -7.57 15.27
N LYS A 203 -0.82 -8.42 16.22
CA LYS A 203 -2.20 -8.89 16.37
C LYS A 203 -3.13 -7.75 16.79
N ASP A 204 -2.74 -6.99 17.81
CA ASP A 204 -3.51 -5.85 18.31
C ASP A 204 -3.67 -4.78 17.22
N LEU A 205 -2.63 -4.55 16.39
CA LEU A 205 -2.72 -3.72 15.20
C LEU A 205 -3.74 -4.23 14.18
N ILE A 206 -3.70 -5.51 13.83
CA ILE A 206 -4.62 -6.09 12.84
C ILE A 206 -6.07 -5.98 13.35
N ASP A 207 -6.30 -6.30 14.62
CA ASP A 207 -7.62 -6.22 15.22
C ASP A 207 -8.13 -4.75 15.22
N GLY A 208 -7.30 -3.78 15.61
CA GLY A 208 -7.65 -2.35 15.56
C GLY A 208 -7.88 -1.82 14.13
N LEU A 209 -7.10 -2.27 13.14
CA LEU A 209 -7.32 -1.90 11.74
C LEU A 209 -8.60 -2.50 11.17
N LEU A 210 -9.03 -3.67 11.65
CA LEU A 210 -10.31 -4.26 11.26
C LEU A 210 -11.51 -3.52 11.87
N GLU A 211 -11.33 -2.87 13.03
CA GLU A 211 -12.34 -1.97 13.58
C GLU A 211 -12.49 -0.70 12.75
N VAL A 212 -11.39 -0.15 12.23
CA VAL A 212 -11.40 1.04 11.37
C VAL A 212 -11.87 0.70 9.93
N PHE A 213 -11.37 -0.40 9.38
CA PHE A 213 -11.61 -0.84 8.00
C PHE A 213 -12.37 -2.17 7.97
N GLY A 214 -13.67 -2.13 8.26
CA GLY A 214 -14.49 -3.34 8.40
C GLY A 214 -14.70 -4.18 7.12
N GLY A 215 -14.37 -3.66 5.93
CA GLY A 215 -14.56 -4.35 4.64
C GLY A 215 -13.31 -5.03 4.07
N VAL A 216 -12.21 -5.07 4.81
CA VAL A 216 -10.93 -5.58 4.32
C VAL A 216 -11.02 -7.08 4.08
N LYS A 217 -10.65 -7.50 2.87
CA LYS A 217 -10.58 -8.90 2.42
C LYS A 217 -9.14 -9.41 2.35
N GLU A 218 -8.19 -8.52 2.07
CA GLU A 218 -6.78 -8.86 1.90
C GLU A 218 -5.90 -7.85 2.63
N ILE A 219 -5.00 -8.36 3.48
CA ILE A 219 -3.95 -7.61 4.16
C ILE A 219 -2.60 -8.10 3.65
N SER A 220 -1.85 -7.22 3.02
CA SER A 220 -0.47 -7.44 2.59
C SER A 220 0.50 -6.85 3.61
N LEU A 221 1.18 -7.70 4.38
CA LEU A 221 2.22 -7.28 5.31
C LEU A 221 3.52 -7.04 4.56
N ILE A 222 3.93 -5.78 4.46
CA ILE A 222 5.16 -5.39 3.78
C ILE A 222 6.34 -5.60 4.73
N VAL A 223 7.08 -6.68 4.50
CA VAL A 223 8.20 -7.12 5.35
C VAL A 223 9.56 -6.57 4.90
N GLY A 224 9.59 -5.73 3.87
CA GLY A 224 10.81 -5.12 3.37
C GLY A 224 10.52 -4.16 2.23
N ASP A 225 11.29 -3.08 2.21
CA ASP A 225 11.33 -2.11 1.13
C ASP A 225 12.73 -2.16 0.52
N HIS A 226 12.81 -2.57 -0.74
CA HIS A 226 14.09 -2.69 -1.46
C HIS A 226 14.73 -1.33 -1.75
N ASN A 227 13.95 -0.24 -1.79
CA ASN A 227 14.44 1.10 -2.09
C ASN A 227 15.07 1.77 -0.86
N ASN A 228 14.65 1.41 0.35
CA ASN A 228 15.08 2.04 1.59
C ASN A 228 16.46 1.61 2.11
N GLY A 229 17.36 1.19 1.20
CA GLY A 229 18.73 0.79 1.53
C GLY A 229 19.58 1.86 2.22
N HIS A 230 19.14 3.13 2.35
CA HIS A 230 19.96 4.20 2.92
C HIS A 230 19.26 5.31 3.74
N THR A 231 17.95 5.27 4.01
CA THR A 231 17.25 6.43 4.63
C THR A 231 16.93 6.27 6.11
N LEU A 232 17.85 5.71 6.90
CA LEU A 232 17.65 5.61 8.35
C LEU A 232 17.82 6.94 9.12
N MET A 233 18.18 8.06 8.48
CA MET A 233 18.55 9.29 9.23
C MET A 233 18.03 10.63 8.72
N ASN A 234 17.35 10.74 7.56
CA ASN A 234 16.86 12.04 7.08
C ASN A 234 15.33 12.06 6.92
N THR A 235 14.68 12.81 7.81
CA THR A 235 13.24 13.03 7.94
C THR A 235 12.60 13.87 6.82
N HIS A 236 13.32 14.17 5.73
CA HIS A 236 12.89 15.18 4.75
C HIS A 236 12.79 14.68 3.30
N HIS A 237 12.96 13.38 3.03
CA HIS A 237 12.95 12.82 1.66
C HIS A 237 11.96 11.66 1.44
N LEU A 238 10.97 11.48 2.32
CA LEU A 238 9.90 10.51 2.10
C LEU A 238 8.91 10.94 0.98
N ASP A 239 9.08 12.12 0.40
CA ASP A 239 8.20 12.62 -0.66
C ASP A 239 8.42 11.96 -2.04
N ASP A 240 9.51 11.20 -2.22
CA ASP A 240 9.88 10.56 -3.50
C ASP A 240 9.69 9.03 -3.51
N ILE A 241 8.59 8.52 -2.97
CA ILE A 241 8.24 7.10 -3.17
C ILE A 241 7.68 6.92 -4.59
N GLU A 242 8.57 6.62 -5.54
CA GLU A 242 8.21 6.22 -6.90
C GLU A 242 7.36 4.93 -6.87
N PHE A 243 6.13 5.00 -7.38
CA PHE A 243 5.21 3.90 -7.73
C PHE A 243 5.68 2.48 -7.37
N GLU A 244 5.62 2.12 -6.09
CA GLU A 244 6.14 0.84 -5.63
C GLU A 244 5.21 -0.31 -6.04
N CYS A 245 5.83 -1.39 -6.49
CA CYS A 245 5.15 -2.64 -6.83
C CYS A 245 5.22 -3.58 -5.64
N ILE A 246 4.09 -4.16 -5.27
CA ILE A 246 4.02 -5.23 -4.27
C ILE A 246 4.35 -6.55 -4.98
N ILE A 247 5.37 -7.27 -4.50
CA ILE A 247 5.72 -8.62 -4.98
C ILE A 247 5.85 -9.62 -3.82
N ASP A 248 5.90 -10.91 -4.16
CA ASP A 248 6.12 -12.01 -3.22
C ASP A 248 7.40 -11.79 -2.39
N PRO A 249 7.46 -12.32 -1.15
CA PRO A 249 8.48 -11.97 -0.17
C PRO A 249 9.83 -12.65 -0.47
N ILE A 250 10.45 -12.22 -1.55
CA ILE A 250 11.69 -12.76 -2.10
C ILE A 250 12.85 -11.84 -1.70
N SER A 251 13.99 -12.41 -1.32
CA SER A 251 15.21 -11.62 -1.19
C SER A 251 15.70 -11.23 -2.58
N PHE A 252 15.38 -10.00 -2.99
CA PHE A 252 15.60 -9.51 -4.36
C PHE A 252 17.05 -9.67 -4.83
N ASP A 253 18.02 -9.17 -4.06
CA ASP A 253 19.45 -9.26 -4.42
C ASP A 253 19.95 -10.70 -4.50
N ALA A 254 19.49 -11.55 -3.58
CA ALA A 254 19.90 -12.94 -3.54
C ALA A 254 19.24 -13.74 -4.69
N ALA A 255 18.00 -13.42 -5.07
CA ALA A 255 17.32 -14.01 -6.22
C ALA A 255 18.03 -13.66 -7.53
N ILE A 256 18.38 -12.39 -7.76
CA ILE A 256 19.13 -11.98 -8.96
C ILE A 256 20.48 -12.71 -9.03
N ARG A 257 21.25 -12.73 -7.93
CA ARG A 257 22.53 -13.45 -7.88
C ARG A 257 22.37 -14.92 -8.24
N GLN A 258 21.33 -15.56 -7.75
CA GLN A 258 21.07 -16.97 -8.03
C GLN A 258 20.67 -17.22 -9.48
N TYR A 259 19.82 -16.39 -10.08
CA TYR A 259 19.49 -16.50 -11.51
C TYR A 259 20.75 -16.37 -12.38
N HIS A 260 21.65 -15.44 -12.05
CA HIS A 260 22.92 -15.31 -12.76
C HIS A 260 23.85 -16.52 -12.55
N GLN A 261 23.93 -17.06 -11.34
CA GLN A 261 24.71 -18.26 -11.04
C GLN A 261 24.17 -19.48 -11.79
N CYS A 262 22.86 -19.74 -11.70
CA CYS A 262 22.21 -20.86 -12.39
C CYS A 262 22.34 -20.73 -13.91
N ARG A 263 22.24 -19.52 -14.48
CA ARG A 263 22.52 -19.27 -15.90
C ARG A 263 23.95 -19.65 -16.27
N ASN A 264 24.94 -19.18 -15.52
CA ASN A 264 26.35 -19.48 -15.79
C ASN A 264 26.66 -20.98 -15.66
N SER A 265 26.05 -21.67 -14.69
CA SER A 265 26.14 -23.13 -14.54
C SER A 265 25.51 -23.87 -15.72
N THR A 266 24.34 -23.41 -16.19
CA THR A 266 23.62 -24.00 -17.33
C THR A 266 24.43 -23.86 -18.62
N LEU A 267 25.05 -22.69 -18.86
CA LEU A 267 25.97 -22.49 -19.97
C LEU A 267 27.22 -23.39 -19.89
N ARG A 268 27.63 -23.79 -18.68
CA ARG A 268 28.70 -24.76 -18.41
C ARG A 268 28.22 -26.22 -18.38
N ARG A 269 27.02 -26.51 -18.91
CA ARG A 269 26.38 -27.84 -18.98
C ARG A 269 26.07 -28.50 -17.63
N LYS A 270 25.91 -27.69 -16.57
CA LYS A 270 25.42 -28.15 -15.27
C LYS A 270 24.10 -27.46 -14.97
N VAL A 271 22.99 -28.14 -15.26
CA VAL A 271 21.66 -27.64 -14.90
C VAL A 271 21.53 -27.67 -13.38
N GLN A 272 21.21 -26.50 -12.81
CA GLN A 272 20.94 -26.36 -11.39
C GLN A 272 19.53 -25.79 -11.21
N GLN A 273 18.80 -26.33 -10.24
CA GLN A 273 17.49 -25.84 -9.86
C GLN A 273 17.62 -24.50 -9.13
N VAL A 274 16.87 -23.50 -9.58
CA VAL A 274 16.80 -22.19 -8.91
C VAL A 274 16.02 -22.34 -7.61
N ARG A 275 16.60 -21.94 -6.48
CA ARG A 275 15.96 -21.93 -5.16
C ARG A 275 15.80 -20.52 -4.63
N ILE A 276 14.71 -19.87 -4.99
CA ILE A 276 14.48 -18.46 -4.68
C ILE A 276 14.51 -18.24 -3.17
N PRO A 277 15.45 -17.43 -2.65
CA PRO A 277 15.57 -17.18 -1.23
C PRO A 277 14.43 -16.28 -0.73
N ILE A 278 13.74 -16.72 0.31
CA ILE A 278 12.70 -15.93 1.00
C ILE A 278 13.35 -14.83 1.83
N HIS A 279 12.74 -13.64 1.86
CA HIS A 279 13.21 -12.51 2.66
C HIS A 279 13.23 -12.86 4.16
N TYR A 280 14.28 -12.47 4.89
CA TYR A 280 14.47 -12.92 6.28
C TYR A 280 13.34 -12.46 7.22
N LYS A 281 12.82 -11.23 7.05
CA LYS A 281 11.67 -10.73 7.81
C LYS A 281 10.37 -11.49 7.48
N ALA A 282 10.22 -12.03 6.27
CA ALA A 282 9.07 -12.86 5.94
C ALA A 282 9.05 -14.14 6.79
N LYS A 283 10.22 -14.73 7.05
CA LYS A 283 10.35 -15.89 7.95
C LYS A 283 10.00 -15.54 9.40
N GLN A 284 10.26 -14.30 9.82
CA GLN A 284 9.92 -13.80 11.16
C GLN A 284 8.44 -13.50 11.34
N VAL A 285 7.69 -13.29 10.27
CA VAL A 285 6.23 -13.01 10.34
C VAL A 285 5.42 -14.25 9.93
N ALA A 286 6.07 -15.27 9.37
CA ALA A 286 5.45 -16.50 8.89
C ALA A 286 4.61 -17.20 9.97
N HIS A 287 5.09 -17.31 11.20
CA HIS A 287 4.34 -17.96 12.28
C HIS A 287 3.06 -17.21 12.65
N VAL A 288 3.05 -15.86 12.55
CA VAL A 288 1.86 -15.05 12.77
C VAL A 288 0.85 -15.24 11.65
N VAL A 289 1.33 -15.27 10.40
CA VAL A 289 0.49 -15.52 9.22
C VAL A 289 -0.13 -16.92 9.31
N GLU A 290 0.67 -17.95 9.60
CA GLU A 290 0.20 -19.33 9.76
C GLU A 290 -0.81 -19.46 10.92
N ALA A 291 -0.54 -18.83 12.07
CA ALA A 291 -1.47 -18.82 13.20
C ALA A 291 -2.79 -18.13 12.85
N TRP A 292 -2.74 -17.06 12.04
CA TRP A 292 -3.93 -16.35 11.58
C TRP A 292 -4.74 -17.19 10.57
N GLU A 293 -4.06 -17.84 9.63
CA GLU A 293 -4.70 -18.74 8.67
C GLU A 293 -5.33 -19.94 9.38
N ALA A 294 -4.65 -20.52 10.37
CA ALA A 294 -5.22 -21.59 11.20
C ALA A 294 -6.48 -21.12 11.97
N LYS A 295 -6.48 -19.88 12.49
CA LYS A 295 -7.68 -19.28 13.11
C LYS A 295 -8.81 -19.12 12.10
N ARG A 296 -8.49 -18.67 10.89
CA ARG A 296 -9.46 -18.54 9.80
C ARG A 296 -10.04 -19.89 9.40
N GLU A 297 -9.21 -20.93 9.27
CA GLU A 297 -9.65 -22.28 8.94
C GLU A 297 -10.44 -22.95 10.06
N SER A 298 -10.14 -22.67 11.33
CA SER A 298 -10.93 -23.21 12.45
C SER A 298 -12.26 -22.49 12.67
N SER A 299 -12.39 -21.24 12.21
CA SER A 299 -13.64 -20.48 12.24
C SER A 299 -14.71 -21.03 11.28
N GLY A 300 -15.98 -20.94 11.68
CA GLY A 300 -17.12 -21.36 10.85
C GLY A 300 -17.28 -20.54 9.56
N SER A 301 -18.05 -21.03 8.58
CA SER A 301 -18.17 -20.42 7.23
C SER A 301 -18.59 -18.94 7.20
N LYS A 302 -19.30 -18.43 8.22
CA LYS A 302 -19.67 -17.01 8.34
C LYS A 302 -18.52 -16.13 8.84
N GLU A 303 -17.71 -16.61 9.78
CA GLU A 303 -16.54 -15.90 10.31
C GLU A 303 -15.35 -15.94 9.34
N ARG A 304 -15.19 -17.04 8.59
CA ARG A 304 -14.22 -17.15 7.47
C ARG A 304 -14.35 -16.04 6.43
N ARG A 305 -15.57 -15.54 6.21
CA ARG A 305 -15.85 -14.43 5.28
C ARG A 305 -15.54 -13.06 5.86
N ARG A 306 -15.44 -12.94 7.19
CA ARG A 306 -15.08 -11.70 7.88
C ARG A 306 -13.58 -11.58 8.14
N LEU A 307 -12.87 -12.70 8.25
CA LEU A 307 -11.43 -12.70 8.45
C LEU A 307 -10.69 -12.46 7.12
N PRO A 308 -9.83 -11.43 7.03
CA PRO A 308 -9.06 -11.14 5.83
C PRO A 308 -8.01 -12.23 5.59
N LYS A 309 -7.62 -12.39 4.33
CA LYS A 309 -6.42 -13.15 3.93
C LYS A 309 -5.19 -12.28 4.27
N ILE A 310 -4.22 -12.84 4.97
CA ILE A 310 -2.98 -12.14 5.31
C ILE A 310 -1.83 -12.75 4.51
N GLU A 311 -1.07 -11.92 3.81
CA GLU A 311 0.07 -12.36 3.01
C GLU A 311 1.28 -11.46 3.29
N ALA A 312 2.45 -12.06 3.50
CA ALA A 312 3.71 -11.31 3.56
C ALA A 312 4.18 -10.96 2.14
N LYS A 313 4.51 -9.69 1.90
CA LYS A 313 4.96 -9.18 0.60
C LYS A 313 6.11 -8.18 0.79
N ILE A 314 6.75 -7.76 -0.29
CA ILE A 314 7.80 -6.72 -0.26
C ILE A 314 7.49 -5.63 -1.28
N LEU A 315 7.99 -4.42 -1.01
CA LEU A 315 7.91 -3.29 -1.91
C LEU A 315 9.17 -3.16 -2.74
N VAL A 316 8.99 -3.02 -4.04
CA VAL A 316 10.07 -2.99 -5.02
C VAL A 316 9.75 -1.95 -6.10
N THR A 317 10.76 -1.21 -6.55
CA THR A 317 10.58 -0.28 -7.69
C THR A 317 10.20 -1.02 -8.98
N PRO A 318 9.45 -0.38 -9.90
CA PRO A 318 9.17 -0.95 -11.23
C PRO A 318 10.44 -1.34 -11.99
N ARG A 319 11.53 -0.58 -11.78
CA ARG A 319 12.84 -0.88 -12.34
C ARG A 319 13.38 -2.22 -11.85
N ALA A 320 13.34 -2.46 -10.54
CA ALA A 320 13.80 -3.69 -9.96
C ALA A 320 12.92 -4.89 -10.41
N VAL A 321 11.59 -4.73 -10.50
CA VAL A 321 10.72 -5.76 -11.11
C VAL A 321 11.16 -6.11 -12.54
N ARG A 322 11.47 -5.12 -13.36
CA ARG A 322 11.98 -5.33 -14.73
C ARG A 322 13.33 -6.05 -14.75
N ASP A 323 14.24 -5.70 -13.83
CA ASP A 323 15.56 -6.31 -13.76
C ASP A 323 15.48 -7.79 -13.33
N LEU A 324 14.59 -8.11 -12.38
CA LEU A 324 14.27 -9.49 -12.02
C LEU A 324 13.65 -10.25 -13.19
N GLY A 325 12.67 -9.67 -13.88
CA GLY A 325 12.06 -10.26 -15.08
C GLY A 325 13.09 -10.54 -16.18
N ARG A 326 14.05 -9.64 -16.37
CA ARG A 326 15.17 -9.83 -17.30
C ARG A 326 16.08 -10.98 -16.89
N ALA A 327 16.41 -11.10 -15.60
CA ALA A 327 17.22 -12.20 -15.09
C ALA A 327 16.56 -13.57 -15.31
N VAL A 328 15.25 -13.65 -15.02
CA VAL A 328 14.42 -14.85 -15.28
C VAL A 328 14.42 -15.21 -16.77
N ALA A 329 14.16 -14.22 -17.64
CA ALA A 329 14.12 -14.44 -19.09
C ALA A 329 15.45 -14.98 -19.62
N LEU A 330 16.58 -14.41 -19.17
CA LEU A 330 17.91 -14.86 -19.58
C LEU A 330 18.23 -16.29 -19.12
N TYR A 331 17.78 -16.67 -17.92
CA TYR A 331 17.92 -18.05 -17.43
C TYR A 331 17.08 -19.02 -18.27
N ASN A 332 15.82 -18.69 -18.56
CA ASN A 332 14.94 -19.54 -19.37
C ASN A 332 15.42 -19.70 -20.82
N THR A 333 16.06 -18.68 -21.40
CA THR A 333 16.70 -18.80 -22.70
C THR A 333 17.91 -19.74 -22.63
N ALA A 334 18.76 -19.61 -21.61
CA ALA A 334 19.90 -20.52 -21.45
C ALA A 334 19.49 -21.98 -21.22
N LEU A 335 18.38 -22.23 -20.52
CA LEU A 335 17.80 -23.57 -20.38
C LEU A 335 17.35 -24.14 -21.72
N ARG A 336 16.61 -23.36 -22.52
CA ARG A 336 16.15 -23.79 -23.85
C ARG A 336 17.32 -24.09 -24.79
N ASP A 337 18.35 -23.26 -24.79
CA ASP A 337 19.56 -23.48 -25.60
C ASP A 337 20.29 -24.76 -25.17
N HIS A 338 20.35 -25.02 -23.85
CA HIS A 338 20.93 -26.24 -23.31
C HIS A 338 20.12 -27.48 -23.72
N GLU A 339 18.80 -27.45 -23.61
CA GLU A 339 17.90 -28.54 -24.02
C GLU A 339 18.00 -28.83 -25.52
N GLN A 340 17.98 -27.79 -26.37
CA GLN A 340 18.16 -27.93 -27.81
C GLN A 340 19.53 -28.55 -28.15
N LYS A 341 20.59 -28.13 -27.46
CA LYS A 341 21.93 -28.67 -27.69
C LYS A 341 22.04 -30.14 -27.24
N MET A 342 21.45 -30.49 -26.10
CA MET A 342 21.38 -31.89 -25.66
C MET A 342 20.58 -32.76 -26.63
N ARG A 343 19.52 -32.22 -27.24
CA ARG A 343 18.75 -32.91 -28.28
C ARG A 343 19.60 -33.14 -29.54
N MET A 344 20.28 -32.12 -30.04
CA MET A 344 21.20 -32.26 -31.18
C MET A 344 22.35 -33.23 -30.89
N ASP A 345 22.92 -33.19 -29.68
CA ASP A 345 24.00 -34.11 -29.26
C ASP A 345 23.49 -35.57 -29.21
N ARG A 346 22.21 -35.80 -28.82
CA ARG A 346 21.57 -37.13 -28.85
C ARG A 346 21.28 -37.61 -30.26
N GLU A 347 20.73 -36.75 -31.11
CA GLU A 347 20.48 -37.04 -32.53
C GLU A 347 21.81 -37.36 -33.26
N ALA A 348 22.88 -36.60 -32.99
CA ALA A 348 24.22 -36.85 -33.53
C ALA A 348 24.88 -38.13 -32.99
N ALA A 349 24.54 -38.55 -31.77
CA ALA A 349 24.95 -39.83 -31.21
C ALA A 349 24.11 -41.02 -31.72
N GLY A 350 23.17 -40.79 -32.65
CA GLY A 350 22.34 -41.81 -33.27
C GLY A 350 21.09 -42.20 -32.46
N PHE A 351 20.74 -41.46 -31.41
CA PHE A 351 19.47 -41.65 -30.70
C PHE A 351 18.36 -40.90 -31.46
N CYS A 352 17.59 -41.64 -32.26
CA CYS A 352 16.38 -41.13 -32.89
C CYS A 352 15.28 -41.04 -31.83
N THR A 353 14.76 -39.85 -31.55
CA THR A 353 13.64 -39.68 -30.60
C THR A 353 12.30 -40.16 -31.17
N ASP A 354 12.25 -40.52 -32.45
CA ASP A 354 11.05 -41.00 -33.14
C ASP A 354 10.81 -42.51 -32.95
N ASP A 355 11.81 -43.27 -32.47
CA ASP A 355 11.70 -44.71 -32.25
C ASP A 355 10.98 -45.09 -30.94
N ALA A 356 10.57 -44.11 -30.12
CA ALA A 356 9.89 -44.34 -28.84
C ALA A 356 8.34 -44.28 -28.93
N LEU A 357 7.77 -44.17 -30.14
CA LEU A 357 6.32 -44.17 -30.36
C LEU A 357 5.85 -45.21 -31.40
N SER A 358 6.70 -46.15 -31.81
CA SER A 358 6.25 -47.34 -32.56
C SER A 358 6.17 -48.56 -31.63
N ASP A 359 5.35 -48.48 -30.57
CA ASP A 359 4.79 -49.68 -29.97
C ASP A 359 3.57 -50.09 -30.82
N ASP A 360 3.84 -50.58 -32.02
CA ASP A 360 2.94 -51.41 -32.81
C ASP A 360 3.78 -52.61 -33.27
N ASP A 361 4.02 -53.52 -32.34
CA ASP A 361 4.27 -54.94 -32.59
C ASP A 361 4.34 -55.67 -31.24
N PHE A 362 3.17 -56.08 -30.72
CA PHE A 362 2.92 -57.41 -30.13
C PHE A 362 1.42 -57.67 -29.94
#